data_AF-A0A8H8M588-F1
#
_entry.id   AF-A0A8H8M588-F1
#
_cell.length_a   1.000
_cell.length_b   1.000
_cell.length_c   1.000
_cell.angle_alpha   90.00
_cell.angle_beta   90.00
_cell.angle_gamma   90.00
#
_symmetry.space_group_name_H-M   'P 1'
#
loop_
_entity.id
_entity.type
_entity.pdbx_description
1 polymer ?
#
loop_
_entity_poly.entity_id
_entity_poly.type
_entity_poly.pdbx_seq_one_letter_code
_entity_poly.pdbx_strand_id
1 'polypeptide(L)'
;MVDNEAIYNICKKNLGVSSPGFTNLNRLIAQVVSSVTASLRFDSSLNVDSNELQTNLSPLLRIHFPLTTYAPIISAANATHEQNSVSDPTYSYFEPGNQMVKCDPREGKFMACCLPFRGDVVLKDVQAAIQNIKTNRTVQFIDWYPTGFKLGICNEPLTLIPGGDLAMADRSLCMLSNTTTILSAWSRLDQKPDLLYSKRAFVHWYVGEGMEEGAFCEVRDDLALLEKDHEGVGLDSADTEEEAEGEH
;
A
#
# COMPACT_ATOMS: atom_id res chain seq x y z
N MET A 1 0.57 2.50 5.05
CA MET A 1 0.85 1.66 6.23
C MET A 1 1.96 0.66 5.91
N VAL A 2 2.68 0.17 6.93
CA VAL A 2 3.78 -0.79 6.76
C VAL A 2 3.67 -1.88 7.82
N ASP A 3 3.33 -3.10 7.41
CA ASP A 3 3.12 -4.27 8.26
C ASP A 3 4.42 -5.09 8.39
N ASN A 4 4.85 -5.30 9.64
CA ASN A 4 6.04 -6.08 9.93
C ASN A 4 5.93 -7.52 9.44
N GLU A 5 4.75 -8.16 9.50
CA GLU A 5 4.57 -9.53 9.04
C GLU A 5 4.71 -9.61 7.51
N ALA A 6 4.16 -8.65 6.79
CA ALA A 6 4.27 -8.57 5.34
C ALA A 6 5.72 -8.41 4.89
N ILE A 7 6.46 -7.46 5.48
CA ILE A 7 7.89 -7.25 5.16
C ILE A 7 8.71 -8.49 5.52
N TYR A 8 8.47 -9.08 6.68
CA TYR A 8 9.18 -10.28 7.09
C TYR A 8 9.01 -11.42 6.05
N ASN A 9 7.79 -11.59 5.55
CA ASN A 9 7.50 -12.57 4.50
C ASN A 9 8.20 -12.23 3.17
N ILE A 10 8.24 -10.96 2.79
CA ILE A 10 8.95 -10.48 1.60
C ILE A 10 10.45 -10.76 1.71
N CYS A 11 11.08 -10.41 2.83
CA CYS A 11 12.51 -10.67 3.07
C CYS A 11 12.81 -12.18 3.02
N LYS A 12 11.91 -13.00 3.56
CA LYS A 12 12.10 -14.45 3.59
C LYS A 12 11.93 -15.10 2.23
N LYS A 13 10.89 -14.74 1.47
CA LYS A 13 10.56 -15.35 0.17
C LYS A 13 11.39 -14.78 -0.97
N ASN A 14 11.50 -13.45 -1.07
CA ASN A 14 12.07 -12.77 -2.23
C ASN A 14 13.56 -12.51 -2.07
N LEU A 15 14.00 -12.13 -0.86
CA LEU A 15 15.42 -11.86 -0.59
C LEU A 15 16.21 -13.11 -0.18
N GLY A 16 15.51 -14.22 0.12
CA GLY A 16 16.12 -15.49 0.52
C GLY A 16 16.71 -15.49 1.94
N VAL A 17 16.32 -14.53 2.78
CA VAL A 17 16.82 -14.42 4.15
C VAL A 17 16.01 -15.35 5.06
N SER A 18 16.63 -16.42 5.58
CA SER A 18 15.91 -17.45 6.35
C SER A 18 15.26 -16.93 7.64
N SER A 19 15.95 -16.02 8.34
CA SER A 19 15.47 -15.35 9.56
C SER A 19 15.74 -13.84 9.51
N PRO A 20 14.87 -13.06 8.84
CA PRO A 20 15.02 -11.61 8.73
C PRO A 20 15.05 -10.93 10.11
N GLY A 21 16.07 -10.10 10.36
CA GLY A 21 16.15 -9.25 11.54
C GLY A 21 15.69 -7.82 11.25
N PHE A 22 15.65 -6.96 12.29
CA PHE A 22 15.25 -5.55 12.12
C PHE A 22 16.10 -4.79 11.09
N THR A 23 17.38 -5.12 10.97
CA THR A 23 18.25 -4.51 9.95
C THR A 23 17.77 -4.80 8.53
N ASN A 24 17.34 -6.03 8.23
CA ASN A 24 16.84 -6.41 6.91
C ASN A 24 15.51 -5.70 6.61
N LEU A 25 14.58 -5.72 7.59
CA LEU A 25 13.28 -5.04 7.49
C LEU A 25 13.47 -3.55 7.25
N ASN A 26 14.29 -2.88 8.07
CA ASN A 26 14.50 -1.43 7.99
C ASN A 26 15.18 -1.02 6.69
N ARG A 27 16.07 -1.86 6.12
CA ARG A 27 16.68 -1.59 4.82
C ARG A 27 15.64 -1.60 3.69
N LEU A 28 14.70 -2.55 3.71
CA LEU A 28 13.62 -2.57 2.73
C LEU A 28 12.71 -1.35 2.89
N ILE A 29 12.30 -1.03 4.13
CA ILE A 29 11.49 0.16 4.42
C ILE A 29 12.20 1.43 3.93
N ALA A 30 13.51 1.55 4.18
CA ALA A 30 14.29 2.70 3.73
C ALA A 30 14.28 2.86 2.20
N GLN A 31 14.31 1.76 1.44
CA GLN A 31 14.20 1.82 -0.03
C GLN A 31 12.81 2.30 -0.47
N VAL A 32 11.75 1.79 0.15
CA VAL A 32 10.37 2.22 -0.11
C VAL A 32 10.19 3.71 0.17
N VAL A 33 10.59 4.16 1.36
CA VAL A 33 10.49 5.58 1.77
C VAL A 33 11.35 6.47 0.88
N SER A 34 12.53 6.00 0.48
CA SER A 34 13.39 6.71 -0.48
C SER A 34 12.70 6.91 -1.82
N SER A 35 12.00 5.90 -2.34
CA SER A 35 11.26 5.99 -3.60
C SER A 35 10.03 6.90 -3.51
N VAL A 36 9.26 6.84 -2.43
CA VAL A 36 8.10 7.74 -2.22
C VAL A 36 8.54 9.21 -2.16
N THR A 37 9.67 9.48 -1.48
CA THR A 37 10.19 10.85 -1.30
C THR A 37 11.15 11.30 -2.40
N ALA A 38 11.36 10.49 -3.45
CA ALA A 38 12.34 10.80 -4.49
C ALA A 38 11.96 12.06 -5.27
N SER A 39 10.67 12.24 -5.61
CA SER A 39 10.16 13.40 -6.34
C SER A 39 10.30 14.72 -5.58
N LEU A 40 10.47 14.68 -4.25
CA LEU A 40 10.68 15.85 -3.42
C LEU A 40 12.16 16.25 -3.31
N ARG A 41 13.07 15.31 -3.61
CA ARG A 41 14.51 15.45 -3.40
C ARG A 41 15.30 15.60 -4.69
N PHE A 42 14.75 15.13 -5.80
CA PHE A 42 15.40 15.10 -7.10
C PHE A 42 14.48 15.64 -8.18
N ASP A 43 15.08 16.25 -9.20
CA ASP A 43 14.36 16.66 -10.39
C ASP A 43 13.78 15.42 -11.09
N SER A 44 12.46 15.40 -11.24
CA SER A 44 11.74 14.32 -11.91
C SER A 44 11.16 14.83 -13.23
N SER A 45 11.12 13.97 -14.24
CA SER A 45 10.50 14.30 -15.54
C SER A 45 8.98 14.45 -15.41
N LEU A 46 8.41 13.77 -14.41
CA LEU A 46 7.05 13.96 -13.93
C LEU A 46 7.10 14.01 -12.40
N ASN A 47 7.12 15.23 -11.85
CA ASN A 47 7.08 15.45 -10.42
C ASN A 47 5.68 15.10 -9.87
N VAL A 48 5.67 14.52 -8.68
CA VAL A 48 4.46 14.43 -7.86
C VAL A 48 4.81 15.13 -6.56
N ASP A 49 4.11 16.23 -6.26
CA ASP A 49 4.34 16.97 -5.03
C ASP A 49 3.61 16.30 -3.83
N SER A 50 3.95 16.70 -2.61
CA SER A 50 3.35 16.09 -1.41
C SER A 50 1.86 16.40 -1.27
N ASN A 51 1.41 17.55 -1.76
CA ASN A 51 0.00 17.95 -1.69
C ASN A 51 -0.83 17.20 -2.75
N GLU A 52 -0.25 16.94 -3.91
CA GLU A 52 -0.75 16.10 -4.98
C GLU A 52 -0.84 14.66 -4.52
N LEU A 53 0.16 14.12 -3.81
CA LEU A 53 0.05 12.78 -3.22
C LEU A 53 -1.15 12.69 -2.28
N GLN A 54 -1.34 13.67 -1.39
CA GLN A 54 -2.48 13.69 -0.47
C GLN A 54 -3.81 13.80 -1.22
N THR A 55 -3.93 14.79 -2.11
CA THR A 55 -5.17 15.09 -2.85
C THR A 55 -5.55 13.97 -3.81
N ASN A 56 -4.57 13.30 -4.41
CA ASN A 56 -4.83 12.24 -5.39
C ASN A 56 -5.06 10.88 -4.74
N LEU A 57 -4.45 10.58 -3.60
CA LEU A 57 -4.59 9.27 -2.95
C LEU A 57 -5.77 9.19 -2.00
N SER A 58 -6.18 10.30 -1.39
CA SER A 58 -7.22 10.31 -0.35
C SER A 58 -8.39 11.20 -0.77
N PRO A 59 -9.33 10.69 -1.59
CA PRO A 59 -10.51 11.46 -2.00
C PRO A 59 -11.42 11.79 -0.80
N LEU A 60 -11.36 11.00 0.27
CA LEU A 60 -12.13 11.15 1.50
C LEU A 60 -11.20 11.42 2.69
N LEU A 61 -11.62 12.31 3.58
CA LEU A 61 -10.79 12.75 4.72
C LEU A 61 -10.51 11.62 5.73
N ARG A 62 -11.49 10.73 5.97
CA ARG A 62 -11.33 9.60 6.91
C ARG A 62 -10.57 8.41 6.31
N ILE A 63 -10.60 8.25 4.99
CA ILE A 63 -10.01 7.08 4.28
C ILE A 63 -8.66 7.46 3.67
N HIS A 64 -7.68 7.75 4.53
CA HIS A 64 -6.35 8.24 4.14
C HIS A 64 -5.23 7.23 4.40
N PHE A 65 -5.51 5.94 4.22
CA PHE A 65 -4.57 4.86 4.51
C PHE A 65 -4.10 4.14 3.23
N PRO A 66 -3.21 4.76 2.43
CA PRO A 66 -2.69 4.10 1.24
C PRO A 66 -1.83 2.88 1.62
N LEU A 67 -2.03 1.80 0.87
CA LEU A 67 -1.17 0.64 0.84
C LEU A 67 0.06 0.96 -0.01
N THR A 68 1.19 0.39 0.38
CA THR A 68 2.45 0.55 -0.36
C THR A 68 2.89 -0.79 -0.92
N THR A 69 3.24 -0.81 -2.20
CA THR A 69 3.79 -1.99 -2.87
C THR A 69 5.08 -1.58 -3.56
N TYR A 70 6.11 -2.42 -3.47
CA TYR A 70 7.42 -2.12 -4.04
C TYR A 70 7.91 -3.25 -4.91
N ALA A 71 8.46 -2.91 -6.07
CA ALA A 71 9.09 -3.86 -6.97
C ALA A 71 10.14 -3.16 -7.86
N PRO A 72 11.11 -3.89 -8.39
CA PRO A 72 11.38 -5.30 -8.12
C PRO A 72 12.00 -5.53 -6.72
N ILE A 73 11.70 -6.67 -6.11
CA ILE A 73 12.36 -7.14 -4.88
C ILE A 73 13.14 -8.41 -5.21
N ILE A 74 14.41 -8.24 -5.57
CA ILE A 74 15.29 -9.32 -6.01
C ILE A 74 16.45 -9.43 -5.03
N SER A 75 16.78 -10.66 -4.62
CA SER A 75 17.95 -10.93 -3.78
C SER A 75 19.25 -10.56 -4.49
N ALA A 76 20.20 -9.95 -3.77
CA ALA A 76 21.54 -9.68 -4.27
C ALA A 76 22.26 -10.94 -4.80
N ALA A 77 21.93 -12.12 -4.26
CA ALA A 77 22.47 -13.41 -4.72
C ALA A 77 21.90 -13.88 -6.07
N ASN A 78 20.69 -13.44 -6.42
CA ASN A 78 19.95 -13.82 -7.63
C ASN A 78 19.89 -12.67 -8.64
N ALA A 79 20.88 -11.78 -8.64
CA ALA A 79 20.99 -10.71 -9.61
C ALA A 79 21.34 -11.26 -11.00
N THR A 80 20.39 -11.92 -11.66
CA THR A 80 20.52 -12.33 -13.07
C THR A 80 20.27 -11.12 -13.96
N HIS A 81 21.07 -10.99 -15.03
CA HIS A 81 20.99 -9.95 -16.06
C HIS A 81 19.72 -10.06 -16.94
N GLU A 82 18.56 -10.41 -16.35
CA GLU A 82 17.29 -10.28 -17.05
C GLU A 82 16.95 -8.80 -17.13
N GLN A 83 16.92 -8.27 -18.35
CA GLN A 83 16.40 -6.94 -18.61
C GLN A 83 14.89 -6.96 -18.33
N ASN A 84 14.51 -6.60 -17.10
CA ASN A 84 13.11 -6.41 -16.76
C ASN A 84 12.58 -5.25 -17.60
N SER A 85 11.72 -5.56 -18.58
CA SER A 85 11.02 -4.54 -19.35
C SER A 85 10.15 -3.69 -18.40
N VAL A 86 9.69 -2.49 -18.78
CA VAL A 86 8.77 -1.72 -17.90
C VAL A 86 7.45 -2.48 -17.70
N SER A 87 7.04 -3.31 -18.67
CA SER A 87 5.80 -4.09 -18.63
C SER A 87 5.79 -5.15 -17.51
N ASP A 88 6.89 -5.85 -17.27
CA ASP A 88 6.90 -7.00 -16.35
C ASP A 88 6.72 -6.60 -14.87
N PRO A 89 7.43 -5.59 -14.33
CA PRO A 89 7.21 -5.11 -12.98
C PRO A 89 5.79 -4.60 -12.79
N THR A 90 5.18 -4.00 -13.82
CA THR A 90 3.87 -3.34 -13.67
C THR A 90 2.77 -4.32 -13.22
N TYR A 91 2.88 -5.58 -13.62
CA TYR A 91 2.02 -6.67 -13.15
C TYR A 91 2.38 -7.14 -11.73
N SER A 92 3.67 -7.22 -11.41
CA SER A 92 4.14 -7.61 -10.08
C SER A 92 3.69 -6.65 -8.96
N TYR A 93 3.30 -5.41 -9.26
CA TYR A 93 2.76 -4.50 -8.23
C TYR A 93 1.34 -4.84 -7.79
N PHE A 94 0.56 -5.57 -8.59
CA PHE A 94 -0.76 -6.04 -8.19
C PHE A 94 -0.71 -7.43 -7.56
N GLU A 95 0.48 -8.02 -7.45
CA GLU A 95 0.65 -9.27 -6.73
C GLU A 95 0.62 -9.04 -5.22
N PRO A 96 -0.21 -9.78 -4.46
CA PRO A 96 -0.28 -9.65 -3.01
C PRO A 96 1.08 -9.88 -2.32
N GLY A 97 1.98 -10.64 -2.96
CA GLY A 97 3.29 -10.98 -2.42
C GLY A 97 4.27 -9.81 -2.28
N ASN A 98 4.03 -8.70 -2.98
CA ASN A 98 4.92 -7.52 -2.95
C ASN A 98 4.32 -6.36 -2.13
N GLN A 99 3.14 -6.55 -1.55
CA GLN A 99 2.46 -5.54 -0.73
C GLN A 99 3.08 -5.45 0.66
N MET A 100 3.30 -4.23 1.13
CA MET A 100 3.84 -3.95 2.47
C MET A 100 2.79 -4.09 3.58
N VAL A 101 1.55 -4.45 3.23
CA VAL A 101 0.47 -4.74 4.17
C VAL A 101 -0.19 -6.03 3.70
N LYS A 102 -0.49 -6.93 4.63
CA LYS A 102 -1.12 -8.22 4.33
C LYS A 102 -2.61 -8.02 4.04
N CYS A 103 -2.96 -7.78 2.78
CA CYS A 103 -4.35 -7.72 2.31
C CYS A 103 -4.44 -8.49 0.98
N ASP A 104 -5.63 -8.97 0.60
CA ASP A 104 -5.85 -9.43 -0.77
C ASP A 104 -6.45 -8.28 -1.60
N PRO A 105 -5.69 -7.69 -2.55
CA PRO A 105 -6.18 -6.62 -3.43
C PRO A 105 -7.40 -7.03 -4.29
N ARG A 106 -7.69 -8.33 -4.43
CA ARG A 106 -8.79 -8.85 -5.25
C ARG A 106 -10.15 -8.82 -4.53
N GLU A 107 -10.13 -8.72 -3.21
CA GLU A 107 -11.35 -8.74 -2.37
C GLU A 107 -11.96 -7.34 -2.21
N GLY A 108 -11.44 -6.33 -2.91
CA GLY A 108 -11.96 -4.97 -2.81
C GLY A 108 -11.62 -4.14 -4.04
N LYS A 109 -11.88 -2.84 -3.91
CA LYS A 109 -11.80 -1.88 -5.01
C LYS A 109 -10.70 -0.87 -4.75
N PHE A 110 -10.08 -0.41 -5.82
CA PHE A 110 -9.09 0.65 -5.80
C PHE A 110 -9.79 2.00 -5.96
N MET A 111 -9.51 2.92 -5.05
CA MET A 111 -9.95 4.32 -5.15
C MET A 111 -8.97 5.12 -6.00
N ALA A 112 -7.68 5.02 -5.66
CA ALA A 112 -6.62 5.76 -6.31
C ALA A 112 -5.29 5.00 -6.24
N CYS A 113 -4.46 5.17 -7.26
CA CYS A 113 -3.15 4.58 -7.41
C CYS A 113 -2.16 5.63 -7.90
N CYS A 114 -1.15 5.96 -7.09
CA CYS A 114 0.01 6.72 -7.51
C CYS A 114 1.18 5.76 -7.78
N LEU A 115 1.82 5.92 -8.93
CA LEU A 115 2.90 5.08 -9.41
C LEU A 115 4.17 5.92 -9.63
N PRO A 116 4.92 6.24 -8.57
CA PRO A 116 6.25 6.83 -8.67
C PRO A 116 7.26 5.78 -9.16
N PHE A 117 7.69 5.94 -10.41
CA PHE A 117 8.79 5.24 -11.05
C PHE A 117 10.11 5.93 -10.77
N ARG A 118 11.19 5.14 -10.75
CA ARG A 118 12.54 5.60 -10.54
C ARG A 118 13.55 4.84 -11.41
N GLY A 119 14.49 5.56 -12.03
CA GLY A 119 15.55 5.03 -12.89
C GLY A 119 15.27 5.19 -14.39
N ASP A 120 15.80 4.27 -15.21
CA ASP A 120 15.65 4.31 -16.66
C ASP A 120 14.24 3.88 -17.09
N VAL A 121 13.33 4.86 -17.14
CA VAL A 121 11.91 4.65 -17.41
C VAL A 121 11.41 5.63 -18.45
N VAL A 122 10.86 5.09 -19.54
CA VAL A 122 10.27 5.86 -20.64
C VAL A 122 8.76 6.00 -20.42
N LEU A 123 8.25 7.23 -20.42
CA LEU A 123 6.82 7.52 -20.18
C LEU A 123 5.87 6.76 -21.11
N LYS A 124 6.25 6.57 -22.38
CA LYS A 124 5.45 5.83 -23.37
C LYS A 124 5.22 4.37 -22.94
N ASP A 125 6.23 3.71 -22.39
CA ASP A 125 6.14 2.31 -21.98
C ASP A 125 5.29 2.17 -20.72
N VAL A 126 5.42 3.13 -19.79
CA VAL A 126 4.57 3.21 -18.59
C VAL A 126 3.10 3.38 -18.97
N GLN A 127 2.79 4.27 -19.90
CA GLN A 127 1.42 4.48 -20.38
C GLN A 127 0.85 3.21 -21.03
N ALA A 128 1.65 2.52 -21.86
CA ALA A 128 1.24 1.26 -22.47
C ALA A 128 0.97 0.17 -21.41
N ALA A 129 1.84 0.05 -20.40
CA ALA A 129 1.65 -0.90 -19.30
C ALA A 129 0.36 -0.64 -18.51
N ILE A 130 0.05 0.63 -18.19
CA ILE A 130 -1.21 0.99 -17.51
C ILE A 130 -2.43 0.65 -18.36
N GLN A 131 -2.39 0.91 -19.67
CA GLN A 131 -3.51 0.57 -20.55
C GLN A 131 -3.77 -0.94 -20.55
N ASN A 132 -2.72 -1.75 -20.55
CA ASN A 132 -2.84 -3.20 -20.43
C ASN A 132 -3.39 -3.64 -19.06
N ILE A 133 -3.09 -2.94 -17.98
CA ILE A 133 -3.68 -3.25 -16.66
C ILE A 133 -5.17 -2.95 -16.65
N LYS A 134 -5.57 -1.80 -17.21
CA LYS A 134 -6.98 -1.40 -17.31
C LYS A 134 -7.81 -2.42 -18.11
N THR A 135 -7.24 -3.06 -19.12
CA THR A 135 -7.96 -4.08 -19.91
C THR A 135 -8.06 -5.44 -19.23
N ASN A 136 -7.14 -5.78 -18.32
CA ASN A 136 -7.05 -7.13 -17.75
C ASN A 136 -8.13 -7.49 -16.71
N ARG A 137 -9.03 -6.57 -16.32
CA ARG A 137 -10.14 -6.77 -15.36
C ARG A 137 -9.77 -7.33 -13.97
N THR A 138 -8.49 -7.59 -13.71
CA THR A 138 -7.99 -8.07 -12.41
C THR A 138 -7.94 -6.97 -11.36
N VAL A 139 -7.93 -5.71 -11.80
CA VAL A 139 -7.94 -4.52 -10.94
C VAL A 139 -9.28 -3.82 -11.10
N GLN A 140 -10.08 -3.81 -10.04
CA GLN A 140 -11.37 -3.12 -10.01
C GLN A 140 -11.20 -1.76 -9.37
N PHE A 141 -11.65 -0.71 -10.07
CA PHE A 141 -11.74 0.64 -9.51
C PHE A 141 -13.18 0.92 -9.13
N ILE A 142 -13.36 1.81 -8.16
CA ILE A 142 -14.67 2.42 -7.86
C ILE A 142 -15.22 3.16 -9.09
N ASP A 143 -16.53 3.14 -9.23
CA ASP A 143 -17.27 3.69 -10.38
C ASP A 143 -17.25 5.22 -10.44
N TRP A 144 -17.32 5.90 -9.29
CA TRP A 144 -17.32 7.36 -9.19
C TRP A 144 -15.93 8.00 -9.33
N TYR A 145 -14.85 7.21 -9.45
CA TYR A 145 -13.49 7.69 -9.72
C TYR A 145 -12.78 6.94 -10.86
N PRO A 146 -13.18 7.16 -12.13
CA PRO A 146 -12.79 6.33 -13.28
C PRO A 146 -11.33 6.50 -13.77
N THR A 147 -10.57 7.49 -13.26
CA THR A 147 -9.17 7.74 -13.66
C THR A 147 -8.21 7.73 -12.48
N GLY A 148 -8.17 6.58 -11.79
CA GLY A 148 -7.40 6.37 -10.57
C GLY A 148 -5.87 6.37 -10.66
N PHE A 149 -5.25 6.40 -11.84
CA PHE A 149 -3.79 6.30 -11.97
C PHE A 149 -3.10 7.65 -12.10
N LYS A 150 -2.16 7.92 -11.19
CA LYS A 150 -1.20 9.02 -11.26
C LYS A 150 0.21 8.48 -11.43
N LEU A 151 1.00 9.17 -12.24
CA LEU A 151 2.36 8.78 -12.57
C LEU A 151 3.34 9.78 -11.99
N GLY A 152 4.48 9.28 -11.50
CA GLY A 152 5.67 10.08 -11.22
C GLY A 152 6.89 9.38 -11.84
N ILE A 153 7.86 10.13 -12.36
CA ILE A 153 9.06 9.53 -12.97
C ILE A 153 10.30 10.30 -12.56
N CYS A 154 11.08 9.73 -11.64
CA CYS A 154 12.38 10.25 -11.23
C CYS A 154 13.50 9.53 -12.01
N ASN A 155 14.32 10.28 -12.74
CA ASN A 155 15.37 9.68 -13.58
C ASN A 155 16.59 9.20 -12.77
N GLU A 156 16.70 9.59 -11.50
CA GLU A 156 17.81 9.19 -10.63
C GLU A 156 17.71 7.70 -10.28
N PRO A 157 18.74 6.88 -10.56
CA PRO A 157 18.70 5.45 -10.27
C PRO A 157 18.59 5.15 -8.77
N LEU A 158 18.22 3.91 -8.45
CA LEU A 158 18.16 3.45 -7.07
C LEU A 158 19.56 3.37 -6.48
N THR A 159 19.72 3.86 -5.25
CA THR A 159 20.99 3.71 -4.51
C THR A 159 20.88 2.52 -3.56
N LEU A 160 21.78 1.56 -3.69
CA LEU A 160 21.85 0.43 -2.77
C LEU A 160 22.66 0.77 -1.52
N ILE A 161 22.29 0.09 -0.44
CA ILE A 161 23.05 0.10 0.81
C ILE A 161 24.16 -0.94 0.68
N PRO A 162 25.44 -0.58 0.87
CA PRO A 162 26.55 -1.54 0.84
C PRO A 162 26.31 -2.71 1.81
N GLY A 163 26.49 -3.94 1.32
CA GLY A 163 26.16 -5.16 2.10
C GLY A 163 24.66 -5.34 2.37
N GLY A 164 23.80 -4.71 1.56
CA GLY A 164 22.35 -4.90 1.55
C GLY A 164 21.93 -6.19 0.84
N ASP A 165 20.70 -6.61 1.10
CA ASP A 165 20.14 -7.87 0.60
C ASP A 165 19.48 -7.74 -0.79
N LEU A 166 19.28 -6.50 -1.26
CA LEU A 166 18.60 -6.18 -2.51
C LEU A 166 19.61 -6.05 -3.67
N ALA A 167 19.28 -6.62 -4.82
CA ALA A 167 20.05 -6.49 -6.05
C ALA A 167 19.93 -5.09 -6.67
N MET A 168 20.91 -4.73 -7.52
CA MET A 168 20.82 -3.52 -8.33
C MET A 168 19.71 -3.71 -9.36
N ALA A 169 18.88 -2.69 -9.53
CA ALA A 169 17.88 -2.63 -10.57
C ALA A 169 17.97 -1.28 -11.28
N ASP A 170 17.95 -1.31 -12.61
CA ASP A 170 17.98 -0.09 -13.44
C ASP A 170 16.69 0.73 -13.30
N ARG A 171 15.61 0.07 -12.86
CA ARG A 171 14.28 0.66 -12.65
C ARG A 171 13.61 0.08 -11.42
N SER A 172 12.84 0.91 -10.74
CA SER A 172 11.96 0.50 -9.64
C SER A 172 10.67 1.30 -9.68
N LEU A 173 9.61 0.77 -9.09
CA LEU A 173 8.39 1.52 -8.82
C LEU A 173 7.89 1.20 -7.41
N CYS A 174 7.36 2.23 -6.77
CA CYS A 174 6.73 2.15 -5.46
C CYS A 174 5.26 2.54 -5.58
N MET A 175 4.37 1.59 -5.85
CA MET A 175 2.94 1.88 -5.94
C MET A 175 2.39 2.29 -4.57
N LEU A 176 1.71 3.43 -4.53
CA LEU A 176 0.85 3.86 -3.44
C LEU A 176 -0.59 3.71 -3.90
N SER A 177 -1.35 2.83 -3.27
CA SER A 177 -2.73 2.54 -3.69
C SER A 177 -3.66 2.65 -2.50
N ASN A 178 -4.68 3.50 -2.61
CA ASN A 178 -5.78 3.55 -1.67
C ASN A 178 -6.86 2.56 -2.12
N THR A 179 -7.18 1.60 -1.27
CA THR A 179 -8.08 0.48 -1.57
C THR A 179 -8.89 0.10 -0.35
N THR A 180 -10.13 -0.34 -0.56
CA THR A 180 -11.02 -0.81 0.52
C THR A 180 -10.51 -2.08 1.20
N THR A 181 -9.59 -2.82 0.56
CA THR A 181 -9.01 -4.07 1.09
C THR A 181 -8.23 -3.91 2.39
N ILE A 182 -7.87 -2.67 2.75
CA ILE A 182 -7.25 -2.36 4.04
C ILE A 182 -8.18 -2.65 5.23
N LEU A 183 -9.50 -2.74 5.00
CA LEU A 183 -10.47 -3.22 5.99
C LEU A 183 -10.02 -4.51 6.67
N SER A 184 -9.53 -5.48 5.89
CA SER A 184 -9.04 -6.75 6.45
C SER A 184 -7.90 -6.58 7.46
N ALA A 185 -7.09 -5.52 7.32
CA ALA A 185 -6.04 -5.19 8.28
C ALA A 185 -6.60 -4.55 9.55
N TRP A 186 -7.58 -3.66 9.42
CA TRP A 186 -8.31 -3.05 10.54
C TRP A 186 -9.05 -4.10 11.36
N SER A 187 -9.83 -4.97 10.73
CA SER A 187 -10.59 -5.99 11.45
C SER A 187 -9.70 -7.00 12.18
N ARG A 188 -8.50 -7.30 11.66
CA ARG A 188 -7.49 -8.09 12.38
C ARG A 188 -6.87 -7.34 13.55
N LEU A 189 -6.73 -6.02 13.42
CA LEU A 189 -6.21 -5.17 14.48
C LEU A 189 -7.20 -5.10 15.65
N ASP A 190 -8.50 -4.99 15.36
CA ASP A 190 -9.58 -4.87 16.34
C ASP A 190 -9.79 -6.13 17.20
N GLN A 191 -9.60 -7.31 16.61
CA GLN A 191 -9.82 -8.59 17.31
C GLN A 191 -8.97 -8.75 18.58
N LYS A 192 -7.70 -8.33 18.58
CA LYS A 192 -6.80 -8.56 19.72
C LYS A 192 -7.12 -7.64 20.91
N PRO A 193 -7.27 -6.31 20.74
CA PRO A 193 -7.76 -5.42 21.78
C PRO A 193 -9.12 -5.84 22.31
N ASP A 194 -10.08 -6.22 21.45
CA ASP A 194 -11.42 -6.64 21.89
C ASP A 194 -11.35 -7.84 22.85
N LEU A 195 -10.52 -8.83 22.54
CA LEU A 195 -10.28 -9.99 23.41
C LEU A 195 -9.66 -9.59 24.75
N LEU A 196 -8.67 -8.70 24.75
CA LEU A 196 -8.01 -8.24 25.99
C LEU A 196 -8.94 -7.39 26.84
N TYR A 197 -9.69 -6.47 26.22
CA TYR A 197 -10.61 -5.56 26.86
C TYR A 197 -11.82 -6.29 27.45
N SER A 198 -12.29 -7.39 26.83
CA SER A 198 -13.34 -8.26 27.37
C SER A 198 -13.00 -8.83 28.76
N LYS A 199 -11.71 -8.92 29.09
CA LYS A 199 -11.19 -9.36 30.40
C LYS A 199 -10.64 -8.21 31.23
N ARG A 200 -10.80 -6.96 30.77
CA ARG A 200 -10.14 -5.77 31.32
C ARG A 200 -8.64 -5.97 31.54
N ALA A 201 -7.99 -6.78 30.69
CA ALA A 201 -6.58 -7.07 30.80
C ALA A 201 -5.77 -5.79 30.48
N PHE A 202 -4.76 -5.50 31.31
CA PHE A 202 -3.87 -4.33 31.18
C PHE A 202 -4.52 -2.93 31.30
N VAL A 203 -5.86 -2.83 31.39
CA VAL A 203 -6.59 -1.54 31.50
C VAL A 203 -6.10 -0.67 32.67
N HIS A 204 -5.82 -1.29 33.81
CA HIS A 204 -5.37 -0.57 35.01
C HIS A 204 -4.07 0.23 34.82
N TRP A 205 -3.18 -0.17 33.90
CA TRP A 205 -1.98 0.60 33.59
C TRP A 205 -2.31 1.93 32.93
N TYR A 206 -3.31 1.97 32.06
CA TYR A 206 -3.74 3.18 31.37
C TYR A 206 -4.51 4.11 32.31
N VAL A 207 -5.44 3.55 33.08
CA VAL A 207 -6.23 4.33 34.05
C VAL A 207 -5.35 4.86 35.18
N GLY A 208 -4.34 4.10 35.61
CA GLY A 208 -3.36 4.53 36.61
C GLY A 208 -2.51 5.73 36.16
N GLU A 209 -2.32 5.91 34.86
CA GLU A 209 -1.60 7.04 34.26
C GLU A 209 -2.53 8.20 33.87
N GLY A 210 -3.81 8.17 34.28
CA GLY A 210 -4.75 9.28 34.13
C GLY A 210 -5.65 9.23 32.88
N MET A 211 -5.69 8.12 32.15
CA MET A 211 -6.65 7.91 31.05
C MET A 211 -8.02 7.49 31.61
N GLU A 212 -9.11 8.08 31.11
CA GLU A 212 -10.46 7.63 31.45
C GLU A 212 -10.77 6.27 30.81
N GLU A 213 -11.38 5.35 31.56
CA GLU A 213 -11.72 4.02 31.04
C GLU A 213 -12.69 4.08 29.84
N GLY A 214 -13.57 5.09 29.81
CA GLY A 214 -14.49 5.34 28.69
C GLY A 214 -13.80 5.58 27.35
N ALA A 215 -12.56 6.08 27.35
CA ALA A 215 -11.82 6.36 26.13
C ALA A 215 -11.51 5.10 25.29
N PHE A 216 -11.48 3.91 25.90
CA PHE A 216 -11.36 2.66 25.15
C PHE A 216 -12.59 2.39 24.28
N CYS A 217 -13.79 2.67 24.81
CA CYS A 217 -15.04 2.50 24.07
C CYS A 217 -15.15 3.54 22.95
N GLU A 218 -14.81 4.81 23.24
CA GLU A 218 -14.86 5.89 22.24
C GLU A 218 -13.95 5.61 21.03
N VAL A 219 -12.72 5.16 21.27
CA VAL A 219 -11.78 4.80 20.18
C VAL A 219 -12.30 3.59 19.41
N ARG A 220 -12.90 2.60 20.08
CA ARG A 220 -13.46 1.42 19.43
C ARG A 220 -14.64 1.78 18.52
N ASP A 221 -15.48 2.70 18.98
CA ASP A 221 -16.62 3.21 18.20
C ASP A 221 -16.13 4.01 16.97
N ASP A 222 -15.08 4.83 17.11
CA ASP A 222 -14.49 5.55 15.96
C ASP A 222 -13.84 4.60 14.93
N LEU A 223 -13.21 3.51 15.40
CA LEU A 223 -12.71 2.46 14.51
C LEU A 223 -13.84 1.73 13.78
N ALA A 224 -14.95 1.43 14.47
CA ALA A 224 -16.13 0.82 13.83
C ALA A 224 -16.75 1.76 12.77
N LEU A 225 -16.79 3.07 13.03
CA LEU A 225 -17.21 4.05 12.04
C LEU A 225 -16.27 4.08 10.83
N LEU A 226 -14.95 4.00 11.07
CA LEU A 226 -13.97 3.93 9.98
C LEU A 226 -14.13 2.67 9.12
N GLU A 227 -14.40 1.51 9.72
CA GLU A 227 -14.68 0.28 8.98
C GLU A 227 -15.94 0.45 8.11
N LYS A 228 -17.03 0.98 8.69
CA LYS A 228 -18.27 1.27 7.96
C LYS A 228 -18.06 2.24 6.80
N ASP A 229 -17.23 3.27 6.97
CA ASP A 229 -16.89 4.21 5.89
C ASP A 229 -16.22 3.50 4.70
N HIS A 230 -15.32 2.53 4.95
CA HIS A 230 -14.68 1.78 3.88
C HIS A 230 -15.62 0.76 3.22
N GLU A 231 -16.54 0.14 3.99
CA GLU A 231 -17.56 -0.75 3.44
C GLU A 231 -18.48 0.00 2.49
N GLY A 232 -18.96 1.19 2.90
CA GLY A 232 -19.83 2.03 2.07
C GLY A 232 -19.16 2.48 0.76
N VAL A 233 -17.84 2.69 0.75
CA VAL A 233 -17.09 3.01 -0.47
C VAL A 233 -16.91 1.80 -1.40
N GLY A 234 -16.99 0.58 -0.85
CA GLY A 234 -16.88 -0.66 -1.63
C GLY A 234 -18.13 -1.02 -2.42
N LEU A 235 -19.29 -0.48 -2.04
CA LEU A 235 -20.57 -0.67 -2.74
C LEU A 235 -20.58 0.13 -4.04
N ASP A 236 -21.02 -0.47 -5.15
CA ASP A 236 -21.23 0.30 -6.38
C ASP A 236 -22.47 1.20 -6.22
N SER A 237 -22.54 2.28 -7.01
CA SER A 237 -23.71 3.18 -7.03
C SER A 237 -25.01 2.43 -7.38
N ALA A 238 -24.89 1.32 -8.11
CA ALA A 238 -26.00 0.43 -8.45
C ALA A 238 -26.45 -0.44 -7.26
N ASP A 239 -25.53 -0.89 -6.42
CA ASP A 239 -25.84 -1.72 -5.24
C ASP A 239 -26.59 -0.90 -4.17
N THR A 240 -26.28 0.40 -4.09
CA THR A 240 -26.95 1.34 -3.17
C THR A 240 -28.37 1.72 -3.62
N GLU A 241 -28.66 1.68 -4.92
CA GLU A 241 -30.01 1.86 -5.47
C GLU A 241 -30.89 0.61 -5.24
N GLU A 242 -30.35 -0.60 -5.37
CA GLU A 242 -31.07 -1.85 -5.08
C GLU A 242 -31.38 -2.04 -3.58
N GLU A 243 -30.47 -1.64 -2.68
CA GLU A 243 -30.75 -1.67 -1.23
C GLU A 243 -31.84 -0.66 -0.83
N ALA A 244 -31.91 0.50 -1.48
CA ALA A 244 -32.95 1.50 -1.24
C ALA A 244 -34.33 1.08 -1.79
N GLU A 245 -34.37 0.30 -2.87
CA GLU A 245 -35.62 -0.25 -3.42
C GLU A 245 -36.12 -1.49 -2.65
N GLY A 246 -35.25 -2.19 -1.91
CA GLY A 246 -35.61 -3.35 -1.07
C GLY A 246 -36.21 -3.00 0.31
N GLU A 247 -36.10 -1.75 0.76
CA GLU A 247 -36.64 -1.26 2.04
C GLU A 247 -38.00 -0.56 1.92
N HIS A 248 -38.65 -0.59 0.74
CA HIS A 248 -39.95 0.05 0.48
C HIS A 248 -41.16 -0.91 0.36
#